data_AF-A0A420HXU8-F1
#
_entry.id   AF-A0A420HXU8-F1
#
_cell.length_a   1.000
_cell.length_b   1.000
_cell.length_c   1.000
_cell.angle_alpha   90.00
_cell.angle_beta   90.00
_cell.angle_gamma   90.00
#
_symmetry.space_group_name_H-M   'P 1'
#
loop_
_entity.id
_entity.type
_entity.pdbx_description
1 polymer ?
#
loop_
_entity_poly.entity_id
_entity_poly.type
_entity_poly.pdbx_seq_one_letter_code
_entity_poly.pdbx_strand_id
1 'polypeptide(L)'
;MAGFKSIARLGTITSTAFRPASAIRTMATVHSKEPEPRTKTFQIYRWNPDEPNKKPRMQSYTLDLNKTGPMMLDALIRIKNEVDPTLTFRRSCREGICGSCAMNIDGVNTLACLCRIPADSSKETKIYPLPHTYVVKDIVPDLTQFYKQYKSIKPYLQRTTPSPNGKEYLQTKEERKKLDGLYECILCACCSTSCPSYWWNSEEYLGPAVLMQSYRWLADSRDEKTAERKSALDNSMSLYRCHTILNCSRTCPKGLNPGLAIAAIKKEMAFS
;
A
#
# COMPACT_ATOMS: atom_id res chain seq x y z
N MET A 1 23.28 99.70 -10.42
CA MET A 1 23.45 100.26 -9.07
C MET A 1 22.12 100.17 -8.35
N ALA A 2 22.16 99.66 -7.11
CA ALA A 2 21.24 99.88 -5.99
C ALA A 2 19.76 100.24 -6.23
N GLY A 3 18.87 99.58 -5.47
CA GLY A 3 17.76 100.33 -4.85
C GLY A 3 16.37 99.70 -4.94
N PHE A 4 16.11 98.76 -4.04
CA PHE A 4 14.97 98.75 -3.10
C PHE A 4 13.74 99.64 -3.36
N LYS A 5 12.57 98.98 -3.47
CA LYS A 5 11.33 99.08 -2.64
C LYS A 5 10.07 99.07 -3.50
N SER A 6 9.15 98.14 -3.22
CA SER A 6 7.73 98.50 -3.10
C SER A 6 6.95 97.46 -2.30
N ILE A 7 6.04 97.99 -1.48
CA ILE A 7 5.11 97.32 -0.55
C ILE A 7 3.85 96.91 -1.34
N ALA A 8 3.29 95.72 -1.10
CA ALA A 8 1.85 95.51 -1.27
C ALA A 8 1.30 94.25 -0.55
N ARG A 9 0.50 94.54 0.48
CA ARG A 9 -0.80 93.97 0.87
C ARG A 9 -0.94 92.48 1.24
N LEU A 10 -1.40 92.30 2.48
CA LEU A 10 -2.09 91.13 3.04
C LEU A 10 -3.28 90.69 2.17
N GLY A 11 -3.39 89.38 1.94
CA GLY A 11 -4.61 88.67 1.59
C GLY A 11 -4.74 87.43 2.46
N THR A 12 -5.79 87.38 3.28
CA THR A 12 -6.18 86.30 4.18
C THR A 12 -6.48 85.00 3.42
N ILE A 13 -5.84 83.89 3.80
CA ILE A 13 -6.22 82.54 3.38
C ILE A 13 -6.72 81.78 4.60
N THR A 14 -8.01 81.44 4.57
CA THR A 14 -8.72 80.62 5.55
C THR A 14 -8.27 79.16 5.43
N SER A 15 -7.78 78.57 6.52
CA SER A 15 -7.48 77.14 6.59
C SER A 15 -8.78 76.35 6.77
N THR A 16 -9.21 75.63 5.74
CA THR A 16 -10.26 74.62 5.85
C THR A 16 -9.70 73.36 6.50
N ALA A 17 -10.23 73.00 7.68
CA ALA A 17 -9.88 71.78 8.38
C ALA A 17 -10.38 70.55 7.61
N PHE A 18 -9.45 69.71 7.15
CA PHE A 18 -9.74 68.41 6.57
C PHE A 18 -10.24 67.46 7.67
N ARG A 19 -11.50 67.01 7.58
CA ARG A 19 -12.02 65.89 8.38
C ARG A 19 -11.83 64.59 7.59
N PRO A 20 -11.15 63.55 8.12
CA PRO A 20 -11.12 62.26 7.45
C PRO A 20 -12.46 61.57 7.66
N ALA A 21 -13.10 61.14 6.58
CA ALA A 21 -14.28 60.28 6.65
C ALA A 21 -13.83 58.86 7.04
N SER A 22 -14.31 58.38 8.19
CA SER A 22 -14.12 56.98 8.61
C SER A 22 -15.02 56.08 7.77
N ALA A 23 -14.47 55.49 6.71
CA ALA A 23 -15.16 54.45 5.95
C ALA A 23 -15.15 53.14 6.76
N ILE A 24 -16.29 52.80 7.34
CA ILE A 24 -16.52 51.47 7.94
C ILE A 24 -16.51 50.46 6.79
N ARG A 25 -15.45 49.66 6.69
CA ARG A 25 -15.39 48.51 5.78
C ARG A 25 -16.31 47.42 6.32
N THR A 26 -17.50 47.30 5.76
CA THR A 26 -18.31 46.09 5.89
C THR A 26 -17.58 44.95 5.17
N MET A 27 -17.13 43.93 5.91
CA MET A 27 -16.60 42.72 5.30
C MET A 27 -17.76 42.00 4.60
N ALA A 28 -17.69 41.92 3.28
CA ALA A 28 -18.60 41.09 2.51
C ALA A 28 -18.37 39.63 2.89
N THR A 29 -19.34 39.01 3.56
CA THR A 29 -19.40 37.56 3.73
C THR A 29 -19.62 36.94 2.35
N VAL A 30 -18.55 36.44 1.74
CA VAL A 30 -18.63 35.59 0.57
C VAL A 30 -19.29 34.28 1.02
N HIS A 31 -20.57 34.10 0.72
CA HIS A 31 -21.20 32.78 0.77
C HIS A 31 -20.58 31.94 -0.35
N SER A 32 -19.45 31.29 -0.07
CA SER A 32 -18.89 30.27 -0.95
C SER A 32 -19.88 29.11 -0.99
N LYS A 33 -20.62 28.96 -2.09
CA LYS A 33 -21.50 27.83 -2.34
C LYS A 33 -20.66 26.55 -2.17
N GLU A 34 -21.01 25.68 -1.23
CA GLU A 34 -20.31 24.39 -1.09
C GLU A 34 -20.37 23.65 -2.43
N PRO A 35 -19.24 23.06 -2.90
CA PRO A 35 -19.24 22.31 -4.14
C PRO A 35 -20.22 21.15 -4.05
N GLU A 36 -20.96 20.91 -5.15
CA GLU A 36 -21.95 19.83 -5.23
C GLU A 36 -21.32 18.48 -4.80
N PRO A 37 -21.99 17.69 -3.93
CA PRO A 37 -21.44 16.44 -3.42
C PRO A 37 -21.08 15.46 -4.54
N ARG A 38 -19.85 14.95 -4.52
CA ARG A 38 -19.41 13.92 -5.47
C ARG A 38 -19.59 12.55 -4.84
N THR A 39 -20.80 12.03 -4.88
CA THR A 39 -21.16 10.77 -4.21
C THR A 39 -20.56 9.55 -4.91
N LYS A 40 -20.04 8.58 -4.16
CA LYS A 40 -19.60 7.28 -4.67
C LYS A 40 -19.99 6.16 -3.72
N THR A 41 -20.43 5.05 -4.30
CA THR A 41 -20.83 3.85 -3.57
C THR A 41 -19.70 2.81 -3.51
N PHE A 42 -19.47 2.26 -2.32
CA PHE A 42 -18.55 1.17 -2.04
C PHE A 42 -19.34 -0.06 -1.59
N GLN A 43 -19.20 -1.17 -2.30
CA GLN A 43 -19.75 -2.46 -1.88
C GLN A 43 -18.68 -3.25 -1.16
N ILE A 44 -18.88 -3.53 0.12
CA ILE A 44 -17.87 -4.15 0.99
C ILE A 44 -18.36 -5.51 1.48
N TYR A 45 -17.51 -6.53 1.36
CA TYR A 45 -17.73 -7.85 1.96
C TYR A 45 -17.84 -7.73 3.49
N ARG A 46 -18.89 -8.33 4.06
CA ARG A 46 -19.16 -8.39 5.50
C ARG A 46 -19.36 -9.82 5.96
N TRP A 47 -18.74 -10.16 7.09
CA TRP A 47 -19.00 -11.39 7.84
C TRP A 47 -18.60 -11.22 9.30
N ASN A 48 -19.43 -11.68 10.23
CA ASN A 48 -19.22 -11.53 11.67
C ASN A 48 -19.08 -12.92 12.34
N PRO A 49 -17.91 -13.27 12.93
CA PRO A 49 -17.71 -14.56 13.59
C PRO A 49 -18.60 -14.74 14.83
N ASP A 50 -19.04 -13.66 15.46
CA ASP A 50 -19.95 -13.70 16.63
C ASP A 50 -21.38 -14.12 16.24
N GLU A 51 -21.69 -14.13 14.94
CA GLU A 51 -22.97 -14.55 14.37
C GLU A 51 -22.74 -15.58 13.25
N PRO A 52 -22.17 -16.76 13.55
CA PRO A 52 -21.64 -17.69 12.56
C PRO A 52 -22.70 -18.24 11.60
N ASN A 53 -23.98 -18.26 12.02
CA ASN A 53 -25.11 -18.70 11.20
C ASN A 53 -25.49 -17.69 10.10
N LYS A 54 -25.04 -16.43 10.19
CA LYS A 54 -25.28 -15.44 9.15
C LYS A 54 -24.26 -15.60 8.03
N LYS A 55 -24.76 -15.82 6.82
CA LYS A 55 -23.93 -15.94 5.62
C LYS A 55 -23.23 -14.60 5.30
N PRO A 56 -22.04 -14.64 4.68
CA PRO A 56 -21.40 -13.44 4.16
C PRO A 56 -22.30 -12.67 3.20
N ARG A 57 -22.16 -11.34 3.20
CA ARG A 57 -22.96 -10.45 2.36
C ARG A 57 -22.14 -9.25 1.87
N MET A 58 -22.61 -8.61 0.81
CA MET A 58 -22.12 -7.29 0.42
C MET A 58 -22.95 -6.20 1.09
N GLN A 59 -22.30 -5.17 1.61
CA GLN A 59 -22.95 -3.98 2.15
C GLN A 59 -22.50 -2.74 1.39
N SER A 60 -23.46 -1.92 0.97
CA SER A 60 -23.19 -0.67 0.27
C SER A 60 -23.01 0.49 1.26
N TYR A 61 -22.02 1.33 0.99
CA TYR A 61 -21.77 2.59 1.70
C TYR A 61 -21.58 3.71 0.68
N THR A 62 -22.31 4.81 0.84
CA THR A 62 -22.18 5.96 -0.05
C THR A 62 -21.46 7.09 0.67
N LEU A 63 -20.38 7.59 0.09
CA LEU A 63 -19.62 8.72 0.63
C LEU A 63 -19.58 9.87 -0.36
N ASP A 64 -19.52 11.11 0.15
CA ASP A 64 -19.12 12.27 -0.62
C ASP A 64 -17.58 12.31 -0.76
N LEU A 65 -17.08 12.18 -1.98
CA LEU A 65 -15.65 12.19 -2.28
C LEU A 65 -15.00 13.56 -2.08
N ASN A 66 -15.76 14.66 -2.05
CA ASN A 66 -15.20 15.98 -1.72
C ASN A 66 -14.72 16.05 -0.26
N LYS A 67 -15.29 15.19 0.60
CA LYS A 67 -15.00 15.07 2.03
C LYS A 67 -14.21 13.78 2.36
N THR A 68 -13.62 13.13 1.36
CA THR A 68 -12.86 11.88 1.52
C THR A 68 -11.45 12.04 0.96
N GLY A 69 -10.47 11.48 1.66
CA GLY A 69 -9.10 11.40 1.13
C GLY A 69 -9.03 10.61 -0.19
N PRO A 70 -7.92 10.72 -0.94
CA PRO A 70 -7.84 10.20 -2.30
C PRO A 70 -7.71 8.66 -2.39
N MET A 71 -7.38 7.98 -1.29
CA MET A 71 -7.08 6.54 -1.28
C MET A 71 -8.26 5.72 -0.77
N MET A 72 -8.34 4.46 -1.23
CA MET A 72 -9.34 3.49 -0.78
C MET A 72 -9.32 3.29 0.75
N LEU A 73 -8.14 3.37 1.37
CA LEU A 73 -8.03 3.32 2.84
C LEU A 73 -8.71 4.52 3.52
N ASP A 74 -8.68 5.71 2.91
CA ASP A 74 -9.33 6.90 3.48
C ASP A 74 -10.85 6.72 3.51
N ALA A 75 -11.42 6.14 2.44
CA ALA A 75 -12.83 5.78 2.40
C ALA A 75 -13.20 4.73 3.46
N LEU A 76 -12.39 3.68 3.63
CA LEU A 76 -12.63 2.64 4.64
C LEU A 76 -12.58 3.20 6.08
N ILE A 77 -11.60 4.07 6.37
CA ILE A 77 -11.49 4.72 7.68
C ILE A 77 -12.69 5.64 7.92
N ARG A 78 -13.10 6.41 6.92
CA ARG A 78 -14.25 7.31 7.03
C ARG A 78 -15.55 6.53 7.28
N ILE A 79 -15.79 5.46 6.51
CA ILE A 79 -16.95 4.57 6.75
C ILE A 79 -16.93 4.07 8.19
N LYS A 80 -15.78 3.58 8.67
CA LYS A 80 -15.67 3.08 10.03
C LYS A 80 -15.93 4.16 11.08
N ASN A 81 -15.39 5.37 10.89
CA ASN A 81 -15.47 6.42 11.90
C ASN A 81 -16.83 7.12 11.94
N GLU A 82 -17.48 7.29 10.79
CA GLU A 82 -18.63 8.18 10.63
C GLU A 82 -19.94 7.43 10.32
N VAL A 83 -19.89 6.22 9.78
CA VAL A 83 -21.08 5.51 9.25
C VAL A 83 -21.32 4.18 9.97
N ASP A 84 -20.31 3.32 10.05
CA ASP A 84 -20.43 1.96 10.59
C ASP A 84 -19.15 1.54 11.33
N PRO A 85 -19.08 1.76 12.65
CA PRO A 85 -17.92 1.39 13.45
C PRO A 85 -17.68 -0.12 13.55
N THR A 86 -18.63 -0.95 13.11
CA THR A 86 -18.47 -2.42 13.09
C THR A 86 -17.59 -2.90 11.94
N LEU A 87 -17.41 -2.09 10.88
CA LEU A 87 -16.56 -2.44 9.74
C LEU A 87 -15.12 -2.70 10.21
N THR A 88 -14.60 -3.89 9.89
CA THR A 88 -13.29 -4.35 10.38
C THR A 88 -12.32 -4.64 9.22
N PHE A 89 -11.12 -4.07 9.31
CA PHE A 89 -10.02 -4.26 8.36
C PHE A 89 -8.67 -3.98 9.04
N ARG A 90 -7.58 -4.50 8.48
CA ARG A 90 -6.21 -4.22 8.97
C ARG A 90 -5.62 -2.99 8.29
N ARG A 91 -4.96 -2.13 9.07
CA ARG A 91 -4.18 -0.98 8.60
C ARG A 91 -3.13 -0.56 9.63
N SER A 92 -2.03 0.02 9.16
CA SER A 92 -1.00 0.62 10.03
C SER A 92 -0.34 1.84 9.35
N CYS A 93 0.62 1.62 8.45
CA CYS A 93 1.54 2.68 7.97
C CYS A 93 0.94 3.75 7.05
N ARG A 94 -0.25 3.56 6.47
CA ARG A 94 -0.88 4.46 5.46
C ARG A 94 -0.04 4.89 4.23
N GLU A 95 1.16 4.35 4.03
CA GLU A 95 2.05 4.71 2.90
C GLU A 95 2.61 3.51 2.12
N GLY A 96 2.06 2.31 2.36
CA GLY A 96 2.34 1.13 1.56
C GLY A 96 3.66 0.41 1.87
N ILE A 97 4.19 0.57 3.09
CA ILE A 97 5.42 -0.11 3.52
C ILE A 97 5.18 -1.32 4.45
N CYS A 98 4.11 -1.32 5.26
CA CYS A 98 3.87 -2.41 6.23
C CYS A 98 3.11 -3.63 5.68
N GLY A 99 2.46 -3.50 4.51
CA GLY A 99 1.67 -4.58 3.90
C GLY A 99 0.31 -4.91 4.55
N SER A 100 -0.06 -4.29 5.67
CA SER A 100 -1.24 -4.70 6.46
C SER A 100 -2.59 -4.55 5.76
N CYS A 101 -2.76 -3.56 4.89
CA CYS A 101 -4.04 -3.25 4.23
C CYS A 101 -4.20 -3.92 2.85
N ALA A 102 -3.57 -5.08 2.69
CA ALA A 102 -3.73 -5.91 1.50
C ALA A 102 -5.16 -6.47 1.43
N MET A 103 -5.84 -6.24 0.31
CA MET A 103 -7.20 -6.70 0.05
C MET A 103 -7.46 -6.74 -1.46
N ASN A 104 -8.62 -7.25 -1.87
CA ASN A 104 -9.04 -7.24 -3.26
C ASN A 104 -9.96 -6.04 -3.51
N ILE A 105 -9.58 -5.16 -4.43
CA ILE A 105 -10.34 -3.96 -4.81
C ILE A 105 -10.60 -4.04 -6.31
N ASP A 106 -11.87 -4.02 -6.70
CA ASP A 106 -12.32 -4.14 -8.09
C ASP A 106 -11.68 -5.34 -8.84
N GLY A 107 -11.53 -6.46 -8.14
CA GLY A 107 -10.98 -7.71 -8.69
C GLY A 107 -9.46 -7.83 -8.62
N VAL A 108 -8.73 -6.78 -8.20
CA VAL A 108 -7.26 -6.78 -8.14
C VAL A 108 -6.77 -6.74 -6.69
N ASN A 109 -5.80 -7.60 -6.35
CA ASN A 109 -5.16 -7.54 -5.04
C ASN A 109 -4.20 -6.34 -4.99
N THR A 110 -4.39 -5.46 -4.01
CA THR A 110 -3.57 -4.25 -3.85
C THR A 110 -3.55 -3.80 -2.40
N LEU A 111 -2.81 -2.73 -2.10
CA LEU A 111 -2.85 -2.07 -0.79
C LEU A 111 -3.87 -0.94 -0.86
N ALA A 112 -4.85 -0.95 0.04
CA ALA A 112 -5.87 0.10 0.08
C ALA A 112 -5.27 1.50 0.26
N CYS A 113 -4.13 1.64 0.92
CA CYS A 113 -3.45 2.92 1.11
C CYS A 113 -2.71 3.45 -0.12
N LEU A 114 -2.49 2.62 -1.14
CA LEU A 114 -1.87 3.04 -2.41
C LEU A 114 -2.87 3.02 -3.57
N CYS A 115 -4.03 2.38 -3.40
CA CYS A 115 -5.08 2.35 -4.39
C CYS A 115 -5.89 3.63 -4.33
N ARG A 116 -5.85 4.43 -5.40
CA ARG A 116 -6.68 5.64 -5.51
C ARG A 116 -8.14 5.26 -5.68
N ILE A 117 -9.04 6.02 -5.08
CA ILE A 117 -10.46 5.93 -5.37
C ILE A 117 -10.65 6.29 -6.85
N PRO A 118 -11.34 5.44 -7.66
CA PRO A 118 -11.64 5.77 -9.05
C PRO A 118 -12.37 7.11 -9.16
N ALA A 119 -11.90 7.98 -10.07
CA ALA A 119 -12.49 9.29 -10.30
C ALA A 119 -13.93 9.19 -10.84
N ASP A 120 -14.21 8.13 -11.61
CA ASP A 120 -15.56 7.76 -12.01
C ASP A 120 -16.37 7.31 -10.79
N SER A 121 -17.35 8.14 -10.44
CA SER A 121 -18.28 7.92 -9.32
C SER A 121 -19.52 7.12 -9.73
N SER A 122 -19.77 6.95 -11.04
CA SER A 122 -20.95 6.22 -11.54
C SER A 122 -20.86 4.72 -11.28
N LYS A 123 -19.64 4.19 -11.20
CA LYS A 123 -19.38 2.77 -10.90
C LYS A 123 -19.15 2.56 -9.42
N GLU A 124 -19.84 1.57 -8.88
CA GLU A 124 -19.61 1.09 -7.53
C GLU A 124 -18.24 0.39 -7.46
N THR A 125 -17.51 0.62 -6.37
CA THR A 125 -16.24 -0.08 -6.12
C THR A 125 -16.47 -1.26 -5.17
N LYS A 126 -16.01 -2.45 -5.56
CA LYS A 126 -16.18 -3.68 -4.79
C LYS A 126 -14.91 -3.99 -3.99
N ILE A 127 -15.07 -4.28 -2.71
CA ILE A 127 -13.98 -4.58 -1.78
C ILE A 127 -14.21 -5.93 -1.12
N TYR A 128 -13.24 -6.84 -1.29
CA TYR A 128 -13.23 -8.18 -0.72
C TYR A 128 -11.96 -8.44 0.09
N PRO A 129 -11.95 -9.44 0.99
CA PRO A 129 -10.73 -9.98 1.57
C PRO A 129 -9.75 -10.47 0.50
N LEU A 130 -8.53 -10.80 0.89
CA LEU A 130 -7.62 -11.50 -0.01
C LEU A 130 -8.25 -12.83 -0.48
N PRO A 131 -8.24 -13.14 -1.79
CA PRO A 131 -8.95 -14.30 -2.33
C PRO A 131 -8.48 -15.64 -1.75
N HIS A 132 -9.42 -16.58 -1.61
CA HIS A 132 -9.18 -17.95 -1.17
C HIS A 132 -8.43 -18.06 0.16
N THR A 133 -8.77 -17.19 1.10
CA THR A 133 -8.30 -17.22 2.49
C THR A 133 -9.48 -17.47 3.43
N TYR A 134 -9.23 -18.08 4.59
CA TYR A 134 -10.22 -18.10 5.66
C TYR A 134 -10.39 -16.67 6.19
N VAL A 135 -11.64 -16.23 6.30
CA VAL A 135 -11.96 -14.89 6.79
C VAL A 135 -12.17 -14.95 8.29
N VAL A 136 -11.44 -14.11 9.04
CA VAL A 136 -11.60 -13.98 10.50
C VAL A 136 -12.78 -13.06 10.83
N LYS A 137 -12.90 -11.92 10.13
CA LYS A 137 -14.02 -10.97 10.24
C LYS A 137 -13.94 -9.97 9.09
N ASP A 138 -15.05 -9.66 8.42
CA ASP A 138 -15.10 -8.67 7.33
C ASP A 138 -13.94 -8.82 6.32
N ILE A 139 -13.05 -7.82 6.18
CA ILE A 139 -11.92 -7.82 5.22
C ILE A 139 -10.62 -8.35 5.87
N VAL A 140 -10.72 -9.10 6.98
CA VAL A 140 -9.57 -9.60 7.73
C VAL A 140 -9.35 -11.08 7.42
N PRO A 141 -8.37 -11.44 6.56
CA PRO A 141 -8.03 -12.83 6.30
C PRO A 141 -7.17 -13.42 7.43
N ASP A 142 -7.19 -14.74 7.59
CA ASP A 142 -6.17 -15.47 8.33
C ASP A 142 -4.94 -15.70 7.45
N LEU A 143 -3.78 -15.20 7.89
CA LEU A 143 -2.48 -15.34 7.20
C LEU A 143 -1.52 -16.28 7.96
N THR A 144 -2.01 -17.06 8.92
CA THR A 144 -1.19 -17.96 9.72
C THR A 144 -0.41 -18.95 8.86
N GLN A 145 -1.07 -19.58 7.88
CA GLN A 145 -0.40 -20.51 6.96
C GLN A 145 0.67 -19.82 6.10
N PHE A 146 0.37 -18.62 5.60
CA PHE A 146 1.32 -17.81 4.84
C PHE A 146 2.61 -17.53 5.66
N TYR A 147 2.47 -17.15 6.93
CA TYR A 147 3.61 -16.92 7.81
C TYR A 147 4.34 -18.21 8.22
N LYS A 148 3.62 -19.33 8.39
CA LYS A 148 4.24 -20.65 8.62
C LYS A 148 5.14 -21.05 7.45
N GLN A 149 4.68 -20.86 6.22
CA GLN A 149 5.48 -21.10 5.01
C GLN A 149 6.68 -20.14 4.90
N TYR A 150 6.50 -18.86 5.24
CA TYR A 150 7.65 -17.94 5.27
C TYR A 150 8.70 -18.37 6.31
N LYS A 151 8.28 -18.86 7.48
CA LYS A 151 9.19 -19.38 8.49
C LYS A 151 9.91 -20.66 8.02
N SER A 152 9.25 -21.54 7.27
CA SER A 152 9.82 -22.83 6.85
C SER A 152 11.04 -22.70 5.95
N ILE A 153 11.14 -21.62 5.17
CA ILE A 153 12.31 -21.34 4.31
C ILE A 153 13.53 -20.79 5.07
N LYS A 154 13.44 -20.68 6.41
CA LYS A 154 14.47 -20.15 7.32
C LYS A 154 15.05 -18.81 6.81
N PRO A 155 14.25 -17.72 6.81
CA PRO A 155 14.55 -16.49 6.09
C PRO A 155 15.52 -15.58 6.86
N TYR A 156 16.69 -16.11 7.20
CA TYR A 156 17.79 -15.42 7.87
C TYR A 156 19.12 -15.93 7.34
N LEU A 157 20.18 -15.14 7.52
CA LEU A 157 21.53 -15.47 7.06
C LEU A 157 22.05 -16.69 7.81
N GLN A 158 22.50 -17.71 7.08
CA GLN A 158 23.07 -18.92 7.66
C GLN A 158 24.51 -19.10 7.18
N ARG A 159 25.44 -19.06 8.13
CA ARG A 159 26.88 -19.10 7.90
C ARG A 159 27.57 -19.68 9.13
N THR A 160 28.63 -20.45 8.90
CA THR A 160 29.51 -21.03 9.92
C THR A 160 30.89 -20.40 9.90
N THR A 161 31.36 -19.95 8.74
CA THR A 161 32.68 -19.32 8.60
C THR A 161 32.67 -17.92 9.23
N PRO A 162 33.56 -17.60 10.19
CA PRO A 162 33.65 -16.24 10.74
C PRO A 162 34.12 -15.22 9.70
N SER A 163 33.92 -13.92 9.97
CA SER A 163 34.50 -12.86 9.13
C SER A 163 36.03 -12.93 9.22
N PRO A 164 36.78 -12.87 8.11
CA PRO A 164 38.24 -12.99 8.10
C PRO A 164 38.95 -12.06 9.09
N ASN A 165 38.39 -10.87 9.32
CA ASN A 165 38.98 -9.84 10.19
C ASN A 165 38.18 -9.61 11.49
N GLY A 166 37.20 -10.47 11.80
CA GLY A 166 36.29 -10.28 12.93
C GLY A 166 35.35 -9.06 12.81
N LYS A 167 35.22 -8.49 11.60
CA LYS A 167 34.39 -7.31 11.31
C LYS A 167 33.19 -7.68 10.44
N GLU A 168 32.72 -6.79 9.56
CA GLU A 168 31.66 -7.06 8.60
C GLU A 168 31.98 -8.22 7.64
N TYR A 169 30.93 -8.84 7.09
CA TYR A 169 31.07 -9.74 5.95
C TYR A 169 31.11 -8.91 4.67
N LEU A 170 32.20 -9.05 3.91
CA LEU A 170 32.38 -8.34 2.66
C LEU A 170 31.41 -8.87 1.59
N GLN A 171 30.88 -7.96 0.79
CA GLN A 171 30.00 -8.25 -0.34
C GLN A 171 30.30 -7.20 -1.42
N THR A 172 30.49 -7.63 -2.67
CA THR A 172 30.72 -6.69 -3.77
C THR A 172 29.44 -5.93 -4.13
N LYS A 173 29.57 -4.80 -4.82
CA LYS A 173 28.40 -4.04 -5.28
C LYS A 173 27.55 -4.87 -6.24
N GLU A 174 28.20 -5.67 -7.07
CA GLU A 174 27.58 -6.56 -8.06
C GLU A 174 26.81 -7.69 -7.38
N GLU A 175 27.35 -8.28 -6.31
CA GLU A 175 26.64 -9.27 -5.49
C GLU A 175 25.45 -8.66 -4.77
N ARG A 176 25.63 -7.50 -4.12
CA ARG A 176 24.54 -6.81 -3.42
C ARG A 176 23.41 -6.44 -4.38
N LYS A 177 23.72 -6.02 -5.60
CA LYS A 177 22.75 -5.64 -6.62
C LYS A 177 21.83 -6.81 -7.03
N LYS A 178 22.26 -8.06 -6.89
CA LYS A 178 21.40 -9.24 -7.12
C LYS A 178 20.20 -9.32 -6.17
N LEU A 179 20.27 -8.62 -5.04
CA LEU A 179 19.19 -8.60 -4.05
C LEU A 179 18.13 -7.53 -4.35
N ASP A 180 18.43 -6.55 -5.21
CA ASP A 180 17.47 -5.51 -5.61
C ASP A 180 16.29 -6.14 -6.36
N GLY A 181 15.07 -5.72 -6.02
CA GLY A 181 13.84 -6.35 -6.49
C GLY A 181 13.42 -7.60 -5.71
N LEU A 182 14.17 -8.00 -4.67
CA LEU A 182 13.86 -9.13 -3.80
C LEU A 182 13.62 -8.69 -2.34
N TYR A 183 14.53 -7.90 -1.75
CA TYR A 183 14.46 -7.55 -0.32
C TYR A 183 13.37 -6.53 0.01
N GLU A 184 12.85 -5.82 -0.99
CA GLU A 184 11.80 -4.80 -0.86
C GLU A 184 10.41 -5.42 -0.64
N CYS A 185 10.31 -6.75 -0.59
CA CYS A 185 9.08 -7.46 -0.30
C CYS A 185 8.58 -7.11 1.11
N ILE A 186 7.34 -6.63 1.18
CA ILE A 186 6.69 -6.23 2.44
C ILE A 186 5.79 -7.33 3.05
N LEU A 187 5.89 -8.57 2.56
CA LEU A 187 5.10 -9.72 3.03
C LEU A 187 3.57 -9.48 3.10
N CYS A 188 3.02 -8.73 2.15
CA CYS A 188 1.59 -8.38 2.11
C CYS A 188 0.65 -9.48 1.59
N ALA A 189 1.19 -10.62 1.15
CA ALA A 189 0.47 -11.75 0.55
C ALA A 189 -0.32 -11.50 -0.75
N CYS A 190 -0.45 -10.27 -1.27
CA CYS A 190 -1.20 -9.96 -2.50
C CYS A 190 -0.87 -10.90 -3.68
N CYS A 191 0.42 -11.18 -3.89
CA CYS A 191 0.87 -12.02 -4.99
C CYS A 191 0.56 -13.51 -4.79
N SER A 192 0.60 -14.03 -3.55
CA SER A 192 0.26 -15.43 -3.27
C SER A 192 -1.24 -15.64 -3.40
N THR A 193 -2.04 -14.73 -2.83
CA THR A 193 -3.50 -14.81 -2.90
C THR A 193 -4.08 -14.37 -4.24
N SER A 194 -3.26 -14.01 -5.24
CA SER A 194 -3.69 -13.85 -6.64
C SER A 194 -3.33 -15.03 -7.53
N CYS A 195 -2.58 -16.01 -7.01
CA CYS A 195 -2.06 -17.13 -7.76
C CYS A 195 -3.03 -18.32 -7.68
N PRO A 196 -3.63 -18.78 -8.81
CA PRO A 196 -4.53 -19.92 -8.80
C PRO A 196 -3.89 -21.20 -8.25
N SER A 197 -2.61 -21.47 -8.57
CA SER A 197 -1.91 -22.63 -7.98
C SER A 197 -1.88 -22.60 -6.45
N TYR A 198 -1.81 -21.41 -5.85
CA TYR A 198 -1.84 -21.23 -4.40
C TYR A 198 -3.25 -21.36 -3.83
N TRP A 199 -4.29 -20.96 -4.57
CA TRP A 199 -5.66 -21.23 -4.14
C TRP A 199 -5.90 -22.73 -3.97
N TRP A 200 -5.46 -23.53 -4.94
CA TRP A 200 -5.71 -24.97 -4.93
C TRP A 200 -4.79 -25.77 -4.01
N ASN A 201 -3.58 -25.29 -3.73
CA ASN A 201 -2.53 -26.09 -3.06
C ASN A 201 -1.78 -25.31 -1.97
N SER A 202 -2.41 -24.36 -1.27
CA SER A 202 -1.75 -23.49 -0.27
C SER A 202 -1.16 -24.25 0.93
N GLU A 203 -1.55 -25.50 1.14
CA GLU A 203 -0.98 -26.35 2.19
C GLU A 203 0.47 -26.74 1.89
N GLU A 204 0.80 -26.97 0.61
CA GLU A 204 2.10 -27.52 0.19
C GLU A 204 2.86 -26.60 -0.77
N TYR A 205 2.18 -25.93 -1.70
CA TYR A 205 2.81 -24.94 -2.57
C TYR A 205 3.10 -23.67 -1.78
N LEU A 206 4.38 -23.29 -1.72
CA LEU A 206 4.85 -22.16 -0.90
C LEU A 206 4.34 -20.81 -1.41
N GLY A 207 4.01 -20.71 -2.70
CA GLY A 207 3.52 -19.49 -3.31
C GLY A 207 4.60 -18.46 -3.63
N PRO A 208 4.26 -17.47 -4.47
CA PRO A 208 5.23 -16.54 -5.04
C PRO A 208 5.93 -15.63 -4.04
N ALA A 209 5.27 -15.19 -2.97
CA ALA A 209 5.93 -14.34 -1.97
C ALA A 209 7.07 -15.08 -1.27
N VAL A 210 6.78 -16.31 -0.81
CA VAL A 210 7.73 -17.15 -0.07
C VAL A 210 8.85 -17.60 -1.01
N LEU A 211 8.53 -18.05 -2.22
CA LEU A 211 9.56 -18.47 -3.18
C LEU A 211 10.48 -17.32 -3.61
N MET A 212 9.98 -16.10 -3.78
CA MET A 212 10.84 -14.95 -4.03
C MET A 212 11.78 -14.66 -2.85
N GLN A 213 11.30 -14.86 -1.62
CA GLN A 213 12.15 -14.77 -0.42
C GLN A 213 13.14 -15.94 -0.30
N SER A 214 12.79 -17.15 -0.74
CA SER A 214 13.76 -18.25 -0.86
C SER A 214 14.87 -17.87 -1.84
N TYR A 215 14.52 -17.32 -3.00
CA TYR A 215 15.51 -16.86 -3.98
C TYR A 215 16.39 -15.73 -3.44
N ARG A 216 15.82 -14.80 -2.65
CA ARG A 216 16.58 -13.74 -1.96
C ARG A 216 17.72 -14.29 -1.10
N TRP A 217 17.55 -15.47 -0.51
CA TRP A 217 18.61 -16.12 0.28
C TRP A 217 19.55 -16.97 -0.57
N LEU A 218 19.04 -17.64 -1.62
CA LEU A 218 19.88 -18.34 -2.60
C LEU A 218 20.84 -17.39 -3.33
N ALA A 219 20.41 -16.15 -3.60
CA ALA A 219 21.18 -15.15 -4.31
C ALA A 219 22.14 -14.32 -3.43
N ASP A 220 22.08 -14.44 -2.09
CA ASP A 220 22.95 -13.68 -1.19
C ASP A 220 24.32 -14.35 -1.08
N SER A 221 25.38 -13.68 -1.56
CA SER A 221 26.76 -14.22 -1.56
C SER A 221 27.30 -14.56 -0.17
N ARG A 222 26.65 -14.06 0.89
CA ARG A 222 27.07 -14.27 2.27
C ARG A 222 26.49 -15.55 2.89
N ASP A 223 25.43 -16.11 2.32
CA ASP A 223 24.75 -17.30 2.84
C ASP A 223 25.48 -18.58 2.40
N GLU A 224 25.72 -19.49 3.33
CA GLU A 224 26.47 -20.74 3.09
C GLU A 224 25.54 -21.97 2.98
N LYS A 225 24.21 -21.78 3.00
CA LYS A 225 23.24 -22.88 3.03
C LYS A 225 22.48 -23.08 1.72
N THR A 226 23.07 -22.67 0.60
CA THR A 226 22.47 -22.80 -0.74
C THR A 226 22.01 -24.22 -1.05
N ALA A 227 22.84 -25.24 -0.79
CA ALA A 227 22.49 -26.64 -1.07
C ALA A 227 21.29 -27.12 -0.23
N GLU A 228 21.27 -26.80 1.06
CA GLU A 228 20.16 -27.16 1.96
C GLU A 228 18.86 -26.44 1.57
N ARG A 229 18.95 -25.17 1.18
CA ARG A 229 17.80 -24.38 0.70
C ARG A 229 17.24 -24.94 -0.61
N LYS A 230 18.10 -25.40 -1.53
CA LYS A 230 17.68 -26.07 -2.77
C LYS A 230 17.02 -27.41 -2.50
N SER A 231 17.62 -28.24 -1.65
CA SER A 231 17.06 -29.54 -1.26
C SER A 231 15.67 -29.41 -0.62
N ALA A 232 15.44 -28.37 0.19
CA ALA A 232 14.11 -28.10 0.75
C ALA A 232 13.03 -27.78 -0.31
N LEU A 233 13.42 -27.36 -1.52
CA LEU A 233 12.53 -27.09 -2.64
C LEU A 233 12.43 -28.26 -3.63
N ASP A 234 13.27 -29.28 -3.47
CA ASP A 234 13.37 -30.44 -4.35
C ASP A 234 12.27 -31.47 -4.05
N ASN A 235 11.03 -31.08 -4.31
CA ASN A 235 9.85 -31.92 -4.20
C ASN A 235 8.77 -31.42 -5.15
N SER A 236 7.77 -32.25 -5.47
CA SER A 236 6.76 -31.97 -6.50
C SER A 236 5.83 -30.78 -6.21
N MET A 237 5.78 -30.31 -4.95
CA MET A 237 4.75 -29.39 -4.48
C MET A 237 5.27 -27.99 -4.15
N SER A 238 6.35 -27.87 -3.38
CA SER A 238 6.83 -26.60 -2.82
C SER A 238 7.13 -25.53 -3.89
N LEU A 239 7.77 -25.93 -4.99
CA LEU A 239 8.19 -25.06 -6.09
C LEU A 239 7.43 -25.33 -7.40
N TYR A 240 7.26 -26.59 -7.77
CA TYR A 240 6.87 -26.98 -9.13
C TYR A 240 5.38 -26.85 -9.45
N ARG A 241 4.54 -26.41 -8.50
CA ARG A 241 3.15 -25.97 -8.79
C ARG A 241 3.06 -24.59 -9.44
N CYS A 242 4.17 -23.88 -9.59
CA CYS A 242 4.19 -22.64 -10.39
C CYS A 242 4.10 -22.97 -11.88
N HIS A 243 2.97 -22.64 -12.51
CA HIS A 243 2.71 -22.81 -13.95
C HIS A 243 2.79 -21.50 -14.74
N THR A 244 3.60 -20.55 -14.26
CA THR A 244 3.89 -19.28 -14.97
C THR A 244 2.61 -18.50 -15.35
N ILE A 245 1.65 -18.44 -14.44
CA ILE A 245 0.38 -17.70 -14.61
C ILE A 245 0.59 -16.18 -14.55
N LEU A 246 1.66 -15.72 -13.88
CA LEU A 246 2.12 -14.33 -13.79
C LEU A 246 1.18 -13.32 -13.10
N ASN A 247 0.03 -13.74 -12.54
CA ASN A 247 -0.79 -12.88 -11.67
C ASN A 247 0.00 -12.28 -10.50
N CYS A 248 1.01 -13.00 -10.00
CA CYS A 248 1.84 -12.57 -8.88
C CYS A 248 2.62 -11.29 -9.18
N SER A 249 3.27 -11.21 -10.34
CA SER A 249 4.03 -10.03 -10.77
C SER A 249 3.09 -8.89 -11.18
N ARG A 250 1.97 -9.19 -11.83
CA ARG A 250 0.96 -8.18 -12.22
C ARG A 250 0.36 -7.45 -11.02
N THR A 251 0.12 -8.15 -9.92
CA THR A 251 -0.60 -7.60 -8.76
C THR A 251 0.33 -7.01 -7.70
N CYS A 252 1.65 -7.14 -7.83
CA CYS A 252 2.57 -6.74 -6.77
C CYS A 252 2.53 -5.22 -6.55
N PRO A 253 2.09 -4.72 -5.38
CA PRO A 253 1.96 -3.27 -5.15
C PRO A 253 3.30 -2.55 -5.03
N LYS A 254 4.41 -3.31 -4.96
CA LYS A 254 5.79 -2.80 -4.93
C LYS A 254 6.49 -2.91 -6.28
N GLY A 255 5.81 -3.40 -7.33
CA GLY A 255 6.41 -3.58 -8.66
C GLY A 255 7.48 -4.66 -8.73
N LEU A 256 7.51 -5.60 -7.78
CA LEU A 256 8.46 -6.71 -7.76
C LEU A 256 8.03 -7.81 -8.75
N ASN A 257 8.96 -8.68 -9.12
CA ASN A 257 8.71 -9.77 -10.06
C ASN A 257 8.94 -11.17 -9.46
N PRO A 258 8.02 -11.66 -8.59
CA PRO A 258 8.11 -13.01 -8.03
C PRO A 258 8.17 -14.10 -9.11
N GLY A 259 7.48 -13.92 -10.23
CA GLY A 259 7.51 -14.90 -11.34
C GLY A 259 8.92 -15.11 -11.89
N LEU A 260 9.69 -14.03 -12.05
CA LEU A 260 11.08 -14.09 -12.49
C LEU A 260 11.97 -14.77 -11.45
N ALA A 261 11.80 -14.46 -10.16
CA ALA A 261 12.55 -15.12 -9.08
C ALA A 261 12.29 -16.64 -9.04
N ILE A 262 11.03 -17.06 -9.21
CA ILE A 262 10.68 -18.50 -9.28
C ILE A 262 11.33 -19.17 -10.50
N ALA A 263 11.35 -18.50 -11.65
CA ALA A 263 12.03 -19.01 -12.84
C ALA A 263 13.54 -19.14 -12.62
N ALA A 264 14.16 -18.20 -11.90
CA ALA A 264 15.57 -18.26 -11.54
C ALA A 264 15.88 -19.46 -10.61
N ILE A 265 15.04 -19.71 -9.60
CA ILE A 265 15.15 -20.94 -8.78
C ILE A 265 15.09 -22.18 -9.67
N LYS A 266 14.07 -22.30 -10.54
CA LYS A 266 13.92 -23.47 -11.41
C LYS A 266 15.14 -23.68 -12.32
N LYS A 267 15.71 -22.60 -12.83
CA LYS A 267 16.95 -22.65 -13.62
C LYS A 267 18.11 -23.20 -12.78
N GLU A 268 18.29 -22.69 -11.57
CA GLU A 268 19.33 -23.14 -10.65
C GLU A 268 19.18 -24.59 -10.17
N MET A 269 17.96 -25.13 -10.17
CA MET A 269 17.66 -26.53 -9.84
C MET A 269 17.92 -27.48 -11.03
N ALA A 270 17.88 -26.98 -12.26
CA ALA A 270 18.02 -27.79 -13.47
C ALA A 270 19.48 -27.96 -13.93
N PHE A 271 20.37 -27.05 -13.51
CA PHE A 271 21.79 -27.04 -13.88
C PHE A 271 22.72 -27.34 -12.69
N SER A 272 22.18 -27.89 -11.60
CA SER A 272 22.89 -28.28 -10.39
C SER A 272 23.06 -29.79 -10.28
#